data_AF-A0A7Y3J7H9-F1
#
_entry.id   AF-A0A7Y3J7H9-F1
#
_cell.length_a   1.000
_cell.length_b   1.000
_cell.length_c   1.000
_cell.angle_alpha   90.00
_cell.angle_beta   90.00
_cell.angle_gamma   90.00
#
_symmetry.space_group_name_H-M   'P 1'
#
loop_
_entity.id
_entity.type
_entity.pdbx_description
1 polymer ?
#
loop_
_entity_poly.entity_id
_entity_poly.type
_entity_poly.pdbx_seq_one_letter_code
_entity_poly.pdbx_strand_id
1 'polypeptide(L)'
;MSDGSRRIQRIVIVGGGSAGWMTAAALSRSIDRDCAITLVESDEIGIIGVGEATIPPIKLFNDMLGLNENDFLRRTNGTFKVGIQFVDWGKLGHRYFHPFGSYGRPFDLVQIQHHWQQAHAQGKAAELDEYCMAWAAAKLGRFDQPAQDPRSVLSTFLYAYHFEATLYARLLREFAEARNVTRVEGKILGVEQHPHSGFVERLRLDDGRVVEGELFIDCSGLRALLIEQTLKTGFEDWSNWLPCNRAVAVPCENTELAPYTRSTAHVAGWQWRIPLQHRTGNGHVYSSNFISDDEATAVLLRNLDGKALAEPRPIRFTAGCRKLHWNKNVIAIGLSSGFLEPLESTSIHLIQAGISKLLAYFPDRDFDPLVTREFNRVALAEVERIRDFIILHYHLTGRDDSELWRYCANMSVPESLQYKIDHFRHYGRILPGEMDVFGPSSWLAVHIGQMNWPQRNDPLLGYRNFNATGYLEQLRASMANAAQRMPTHQAYIDRHCKAG
;
A
#
# COMPACT_ATOMS: atom_id res chain seq x y z
N MET A 1 -38.36 3.59 -30.92
CA MET A 1 -37.03 3.12 -31.36
C MET A 1 -36.14 3.19 -30.12
N SER A 2 -35.97 2.06 -29.43
CA SER A 2 -35.09 1.99 -28.25
C SER A 2 -33.66 2.24 -28.73
N ASP A 3 -33.00 3.27 -28.20
CA ASP A 3 -31.61 3.58 -28.52
C ASP A 3 -30.75 2.33 -28.33
N GLY A 4 -30.26 1.76 -29.44
CA GLY A 4 -29.53 0.49 -29.48
C GLY A 4 -28.10 0.58 -28.94
N SER A 5 -27.79 1.62 -28.18
CA SER A 5 -26.48 1.82 -27.58
C SER A 5 -26.32 0.92 -26.34
N ARG A 6 -25.32 0.04 -26.39
CA ARG A 6 -24.91 -0.79 -25.24
C ARG A 6 -24.02 -0.02 -24.26
N ARG A 7 -23.64 1.22 -24.56
CA ARG A 7 -22.75 2.03 -23.71
C ARG A 7 -23.38 2.31 -22.35
N ILE A 8 -22.56 2.27 -21.30
CA ILE A 8 -22.93 2.76 -19.96
C ILE A 8 -23.05 4.29 -20.00
N GLN A 9 -24.21 4.81 -19.62
CA GLN A 9 -24.54 6.24 -19.62
C GLN A 9 -24.61 6.83 -18.20
N ARG A 10 -24.79 6.01 -17.16
CA ARG A 10 -24.87 6.47 -15.76
C ARG A 10 -24.01 5.61 -14.84
N ILE A 11 -22.99 6.22 -14.24
CA ILE A 11 -22.13 5.59 -13.23
C ILE A 11 -22.43 6.22 -11.88
N VAL A 12 -22.65 5.38 -10.87
CA VAL A 12 -22.88 5.82 -9.49
C VAL A 12 -21.79 5.27 -8.59
N ILE A 13 -21.04 6.15 -7.95
CA ILE A 13 -20.01 5.83 -6.97
C ILE A 13 -20.61 6.00 -5.58
N VAL A 14 -20.51 4.96 -4.74
CA VAL A 14 -21.13 4.92 -3.42
C VAL A 14 -20.07 4.99 -2.34
N GLY A 15 -19.99 6.11 -1.63
CA GLY A 15 -18.96 6.40 -0.65
C GLY A 15 -17.87 7.30 -1.23
N GLY A 16 -17.49 8.30 -0.44
CA GLY A 16 -16.42 9.25 -0.78
C GLY A 16 -15.05 8.79 -0.30
N GLY A 17 -14.36 9.68 0.42
CA GLY A 17 -12.99 9.45 0.89
C GLY A 17 -12.01 9.18 -0.27
N SER A 18 -10.87 8.57 0.03
CA SER A 18 -9.84 8.28 -0.98
C SER A 18 -10.37 7.35 -2.08
N ALA A 19 -11.09 6.27 -1.74
CA ALA A 19 -11.61 5.31 -2.71
C ALA A 19 -12.57 5.95 -3.72
N GLY A 20 -13.59 6.66 -3.24
CA GLY A 20 -14.59 7.30 -4.07
C GLY A 20 -14.01 8.41 -4.94
N TRP A 21 -13.24 9.32 -4.36
CA TRP A 21 -12.72 10.48 -5.08
C TRP A 21 -11.56 10.15 -6.03
N MET A 22 -10.75 9.12 -5.74
CA MET A 22 -9.80 8.59 -6.73
C MET A 22 -10.52 7.96 -7.91
N THR A 23 -11.57 7.18 -7.65
CA THR A 23 -12.40 6.57 -8.71
C THR A 23 -13.06 7.63 -9.57
N ALA A 24 -13.70 8.64 -8.96
CA ALA A 24 -14.34 9.74 -9.66
C ALA A 24 -13.36 10.55 -10.51
N ALA A 25 -12.18 10.87 -9.99
CA ALA A 25 -11.14 11.59 -10.71
C ALA A 25 -10.64 10.79 -11.93
N ALA A 26 -10.37 9.49 -11.77
CA ALA A 26 -9.90 8.66 -12.87
C ALA A 26 -10.98 8.45 -13.95
N LEU A 27 -12.22 8.17 -13.56
CA LEU A 27 -13.33 8.00 -14.51
C LEU A 27 -13.62 9.30 -15.27
N SER A 28 -13.72 10.44 -14.59
CA SER A 28 -13.97 11.74 -15.23
C SER A 28 -12.81 12.20 -16.13
N ARG A 29 -11.59 11.73 -15.89
CA ARG A 29 -10.45 11.94 -16.78
C ARG A 29 -10.49 11.03 -18.02
N SER A 30 -11.03 9.82 -17.89
CA SER A 30 -10.95 8.77 -18.91
C SER A 30 -12.18 8.71 -19.81
N ILE A 31 -13.34 9.14 -19.30
CA ILE A 31 -14.62 9.16 -20.02
C ILE A 31 -14.94 10.61 -20.39
N ASP A 32 -14.67 10.96 -21.64
CA ASP A 32 -14.69 12.35 -22.12
C ASP A 32 -16.06 12.84 -22.65
N ARG A 33 -17.03 11.93 -22.83
CA ARG A 33 -18.35 12.22 -23.39
C ARG A 33 -19.42 11.21 -22.96
N ASP A 34 -20.69 11.62 -23.09
CA ASP A 34 -21.89 10.76 -23.07
C ASP A 34 -22.06 9.85 -21.83
N CYS A 35 -21.51 10.22 -20.66
CA CYS A 35 -21.69 9.45 -19.42
C CYS A 35 -21.79 10.36 -18.20
N ALA A 36 -22.88 10.25 -17.44
CA ALA A 36 -23.08 10.96 -16.19
C ALA A 36 -22.43 10.18 -15.03
N ILE A 37 -21.53 10.83 -14.29
CA ILE A 37 -20.88 10.26 -13.11
C ILE A 37 -21.42 10.98 -11.87
N THR A 38 -22.03 10.22 -10.96
CA THR A 38 -22.54 10.72 -9.69
C THR A 38 -21.83 10.03 -8.54
N LEU A 39 -21.35 10.79 -7.55
CA LEU A 39 -20.80 10.26 -6.31
C LEU A 39 -21.73 10.61 -5.15
N VAL A 40 -22.14 9.59 -4.39
CA VAL A 40 -22.98 9.74 -3.19
C VAL A 40 -22.09 9.55 -1.95
N GLU A 41 -21.98 10.57 -1.11
CA GLU A 41 -21.25 10.51 0.17
C GLU A 41 -22.03 11.21 1.29
N SER A 42 -21.65 10.94 2.54
CA SER A 42 -22.25 11.58 3.72
C SER A 42 -21.14 12.17 4.58
N ASP A 43 -21.30 13.44 4.95
CA ASP A 43 -20.33 14.14 5.80
C ASP A 43 -20.32 13.59 7.25
N GLU A 44 -21.37 12.86 7.65
CA GLU A 44 -21.45 12.15 8.94
C GLU A 44 -20.54 10.92 9.01
N ILE A 45 -20.19 10.33 7.86
CA ILE A 45 -19.36 9.12 7.78
C ILE A 45 -17.90 9.56 7.67
N GLY A 46 -17.26 9.75 8.83
CA GLY A 46 -15.88 10.20 8.90
C GLY A 46 -14.90 9.24 8.23
N ILE A 47 -13.94 9.81 7.47
CA ILE A 47 -12.80 9.08 6.91
C ILE A 47 -11.91 8.56 8.06
N ILE A 48 -11.31 7.39 7.89
CA ILE A 48 -10.24 6.92 8.78
C ILE A 48 -8.99 7.77 8.47
N GLY A 49 -8.95 8.98 9.04
CA GLY A 49 -7.94 10.00 8.76
C GLY A 49 -6.77 9.91 9.72
N VAL A 50 -5.85 8.98 9.46
CA VAL A 50 -4.51 8.95 10.03
C VAL A 50 -3.57 9.13 8.85
N GLY A 51 -2.54 9.98 8.94
CA GLY A 51 -1.66 10.23 7.78
C GLY A 51 -1.29 8.93 7.07
N GLU A 52 -1.48 8.87 5.76
CA GLU A 52 -1.32 7.64 4.98
C GLU A 52 0.05 7.61 4.34
N ALA A 53 0.63 6.41 4.27
CA ALA A 53 1.82 6.12 3.50
C ALA A 53 1.42 5.44 2.19
N THR A 54 2.20 5.68 1.14
CA THR A 54 1.96 5.08 -0.18
C THR A 54 3.20 4.34 -0.69
N ILE A 55 3.08 3.76 -1.88
CA ILE A 55 4.15 3.13 -2.65
C ILE A 55 4.25 3.80 -4.04
N PRO A 56 5.37 3.65 -4.78
CA PRO A 56 5.67 4.45 -5.98
C PRO A 56 4.57 4.54 -7.07
N PRO A 57 3.70 3.53 -7.29
CA PRO A 57 2.55 3.65 -8.20
C PRO A 57 1.65 4.88 -7.98
N ILE A 58 1.66 5.51 -6.80
CA ILE A 58 1.00 6.81 -6.56
C ILE A 58 1.42 7.91 -7.53
N LYS A 59 2.68 7.89 -7.96
CA LYS A 59 3.20 8.86 -8.93
C LYS A 59 2.52 8.72 -10.28
N LEU A 60 2.44 7.49 -10.79
CA LEU A 60 1.81 7.19 -12.09
C LEU A 60 0.34 7.61 -12.12
N PHE A 61 -0.39 7.41 -11.02
CA PHE A 61 -1.78 7.84 -10.92
C PHE A 61 -1.91 9.36 -10.92
N ASN A 62 -1.08 10.06 -10.14
CA ASN A 62 -1.09 11.52 -10.12
C ASN A 62 -0.68 12.12 -11.48
N ASP A 63 0.30 11.51 -12.15
CA ASP A 63 0.77 11.90 -13.48
C ASP A 63 -0.33 11.70 -14.54
N MET A 64 -1.07 10.58 -14.50
CA MET A 64 -2.23 10.32 -15.35
C MET A 64 -3.32 11.40 -15.19
N LEU A 65 -3.54 11.88 -13.97
CA LEU A 65 -4.46 12.99 -13.69
C LEU A 65 -3.87 14.35 -14.06
N GLY A 66 -2.55 14.45 -14.26
CA GLY A 66 -1.85 15.70 -14.54
C GLY A 66 -1.67 16.58 -13.29
N LEU A 67 -1.64 15.98 -12.10
CA LEU A 67 -1.41 16.72 -10.85
C LEU A 67 0.06 17.11 -10.74
N ASN A 68 0.33 18.38 -10.44
CA ASN A 68 1.69 18.81 -10.13
C ASN A 68 2.11 18.23 -8.77
N GLU A 69 3.23 17.49 -8.73
CA GLU A 69 3.74 16.84 -7.51
C GLU A 69 3.92 17.81 -6.34
N ASN A 70 4.56 18.95 -6.56
CA ASN A 70 4.82 19.93 -5.50
C ASN A 70 3.52 20.55 -4.99
N ASP A 71 2.56 20.82 -5.88
CA ASP A 71 1.24 21.33 -5.49
C ASP A 71 0.45 20.31 -4.68
N PHE A 72 0.43 19.05 -5.14
CA PHE A 72 -0.16 17.93 -4.42
C PHE A 72 0.41 17.81 -3.00
N LEU A 73 1.74 17.84 -2.84
CA LEU A 73 2.35 17.74 -1.51
C LEU A 73 2.03 18.95 -0.63
N ARG A 74 2.06 20.17 -1.18
CA ARG A 74 1.66 21.39 -0.45
C ARG A 74 0.24 21.30 0.07
N ARG A 75 -0.69 20.86 -0.77
CA ARG A 75 -2.12 20.81 -0.46
C ARG A 75 -2.52 19.67 0.45
N THR A 76 -1.63 18.70 0.67
CA THR A 76 -1.92 17.48 1.46
C THR A 76 -1.01 17.31 2.67
N ASN A 77 -0.25 18.35 3.03
CA ASN A 77 0.77 18.32 4.08
C ASN A 77 1.77 17.16 3.92
N GLY A 78 2.04 16.79 2.67
CA GLY A 78 2.73 15.57 2.33
C GLY A 78 4.26 15.68 2.38
N THR A 79 4.93 14.54 2.52
CA THR A 79 6.40 14.41 2.50
C THR A 79 6.81 13.26 1.59
N PHE A 80 8.12 13.12 1.37
CA PHE A 80 8.67 12.03 0.56
C PHE A 80 8.90 10.77 1.42
N LYS A 81 8.76 9.60 0.77
CA LYS A 81 8.99 8.28 1.34
C LYS A 81 9.86 7.46 0.39
N VAL A 82 11.02 6.99 0.83
CA VAL A 82 11.93 6.14 0.03
C VAL A 82 11.96 4.68 0.47
N GLY A 83 11.17 4.31 1.48
CA GLY A 83 11.05 2.93 1.96
C GLY A 83 10.40 2.83 3.33
N ILE A 84 10.56 1.67 3.96
CA ILE A 84 10.07 1.36 5.31
C ILE A 84 11.22 0.81 6.14
N GLN A 85 11.43 1.37 7.34
CA GLN A 85 12.33 0.80 8.33
C GLN A 85 11.55 -0.14 9.24
N PHE A 86 11.98 -1.39 9.29
CA PHE A 86 11.42 -2.40 10.19
C PHE A 86 12.32 -2.54 11.42
N VAL A 87 11.71 -2.45 12.60
CA VAL A 87 12.37 -2.53 13.90
C VAL A 87 11.78 -3.69 14.69
N ASP A 88 12.63 -4.56 15.21
CA ASP A 88 12.30 -5.70 16.06
C ASP A 88 11.46 -6.81 15.39
N TRP A 89 11.36 -6.86 14.06
CA TRP A 89 10.56 -7.87 13.35
C TRP A 89 11.25 -9.24 13.28
N GLY A 90 12.52 -9.26 12.83
CA GLY A 90 13.31 -10.50 12.76
C GLY A 90 13.71 -11.03 14.14
N LYS A 91 14.17 -10.13 15.02
CA LYS A 91 14.49 -10.39 16.44
C LYS A 91 14.52 -9.07 17.20
N LEU A 92 14.37 -9.12 18.52
CA LEU A 92 14.53 -7.94 19.38
C LEU A 92 15.90 -7.26 19.20
N GLY A 93 15.89 -5.93 19.11
CA GLY A 93 17.06 -5.08 18.88
C GLY A 93 17.52 -5.01 17.41
N HIS A 94 16.89 -5.74 16.49
CA HIS A 94 17.28 -5.77 15.08
C HIS A 94 16.53 -4.74 14.25
N ARG A 95 17.20 -4.21 13.21
CA ARG A 95 16.61 -3.27 12.26
C ARG A 95 17.04 -3.61 10.86
N TYR A 96 16.14 -3.45 9.90
CA TYR A 96 16.46 -3.52 8.47
C TYR A 96 15.59 -2.52 7.69
N PHE A 97 15.96 -2.29 6.43
CA PHE A 97 15.24 -1.37 5.56
C PHE A 97 14.65 -2.11 4.36
N HIS A 98 13.35 -1.92 4.10
CA HIS A 98 12.71 -2.28 2.85
C HIS A 98 12.71 -1.04 1.93
N PRO A 99 13.61 -0.97 0.94
CA PRO A 99 13.75 0.21 0.10
C PRO A 99 12.76 0.22 -1.08
N PHE A 100 12.48 1.42 -1.56
CA PHE A 100 11.98 1.61 -2.92
C PHE A 100 13.17 1.76 -3.87
N GLY A 101 13.31 0.79 -4.78
CA GLY A 101 14.42 0.71 -5.74
C GLY A 101 15.25 -0.56 -5.56
N SER A 102 16.43 -0.58 -6.16
CA SER A 102 17.28 -1.77 -6.24
C SER A 102 18.58 -1.66 -5.44
N TYR A 103 19.18 -2.82 -5.18
CA TYR A 103 20.53 -2.95 -4.64
C TYR A 103 21.56 -2.76 -5.76
N GLY A 104 21.84 -1.52 -6.12
CA GLY A 104 22.65 -1.18 -7.29
C GLY A 104 22.00 -1.62 -8.61
N ARG A 105 22.81 -1.69 -9.67
CA ARG A 105 22.38 -2.23 -10.97
C ARG A 105 22.93 -3.63 -11.20
N PRO A 106 22.26 -4.46 -12.03
CA PRO A 106 22.83 -5.72 -12.49
C PRO A 106 24.19 -5.49 -13.15
N PHE A 107 25.21 -6.20 -12.68
CA PHE A 107 26.59 -6.13 -13.19
C PHE A 107 27.14 -7.48 -13.61
N ASP A 108 26.40 -8.56 -13.32
CA ASP A 108 26.73 -9.92 -13.64
C ASP A 108 25.45 -10.71 -13.97
N LEU A 109 25.60 -11.87 -14.60
CA LEU A 109 24.50 -12.80 -14.84
C LEU A 109 23.93 -13.35 -13.52
N VAL A 110 24.81 -13.59 -12.55
CA VAL A 110 24.43 -13.93 -11.18
C VAL A 110 24.03 -12.66 -10.45
N GLN A 111 22.85 -12.67 -9.84
CA GLN A 111 22.29 -11.51 -9.17
C GLN A 111 23.13 -11.08 -7.94
N ILE A 112 23.08 -9.79 -7.61
CA ILE A 112 23.92 -9.16 -6.59
C ILE A 112 23.87 -9.87 -5.23
N GLN A 113 22.71 -10.39 -4.81
CA GLN A 113 22.56 -11.00 -3.49
C GLN A 113 23.49 -12.20 -3.28
N HIS A 114 23.82 -12.95 -4.32
CA HIS A 114 24.71 -14.11 -4.19
C HIS A 114 26.18 -13.68 -4.05
N HIS A 115 26.58 -12.68 -4.83
CA HIS A 115 27.89 -12.03 -4.72
C HIS A 115 28.07 -11.38 -3.35
N TRP A 116 27.05 -10.64 -2.89
CA TRP A 116 27.00 -10.03 -1.57
C TRP A 116 27.05 -11.08 -0.46
N GLN A 117 26.23 -12.13 -0.53
CA GLN A 117 26.20 -13.18 0.48
C GLN A 117 27.55 -13.88 0.62
N GLN A 118 28.21 -14.21 -0.49
CA GLN A 118 29.55 -14.81 -0.47
C GLN A 118 30.59 -13.87 0.16
N ALA A 119 30.59 -12.59 -0.20
CA ALA A 119 31.50 -11.61 0.36
C ALA A 119 31.23 -11.34 1.86
N HIS A 120 29.95 -11.29 2.25
CA HIS A 120 29.51 -11.08 3.63
C HIS A 120 29.93 -12.24 4.53
N ALA A 121 29.74 -13.49 4.08
CA ALA A 121 30.20 -14.69 4.80
C ALA A 121 31.73 -14.74 4.99
N GLN A 122 32.50 -14.02 4.17
CA GLN A 122 33.95 -13.88 4.29
C GLN A 122 34.38 -12.64 5.10
N GLY A 123 33.45 -11.86 5.64
CA GLY A 123 33.73 -10.61 6.34
C GLY A 123 34.21 -9.47 5.42
N LYS A 124 33.92 -9.55 4.11
CA LYS A 124 34.39 -8.61 3.08
C LYS A 124 33.30 -7.69 2.53
N ALA A 125 32.08 -7.77 3.04
CA ALA A 125 30.97 -6.92 2.67
C ALA A 125 30.27 -6.40 3.93
N ALA A 126 29.78 -5.17 3.87
CA ALA A 126 28.86 -4.62 4.87
C ALA A 126 27.47 -5.27 4.79
N GLU A 127 26.58 -4.87 5.69
CA GLU A 127 25.14 -5.23 5.68
C GLU A 127 24.48 -4.90 4.34
N LEU A 128 23.43 -5.65 3.99
CA LEU A 128 22.76 -5.53 2.69
C LEU A 128 22.25 -4.11 2.40
N ASP A 129 21.69 -3.45 3.41
CA ASP A 129 21.10 -2.11 3.27
C ASP A 129 22.11 -1.07 2.76
N GLU A 130 23.40 -1.26 3.05
CA GLU A 130 24.48 -0.36 2.61
C GLU A 130 24.72 -0.34 1.09
N TYR A 131 24.09 -1.25 0.34
CA TYR A 131 24.12 -1.31 -1.12
C TYR A 131 22.84 -0.77 -1.78
N CYS A 132 22.03 -0.04 -1.02
CA CYS A 132 20.83 0.62 -1.53
C CYS A 132 20.92 2.15 -1.41
N MET A 133 20.70 2.85 -2.53
CA MET A 133 20.70 4.32 -2.56
C MET A 133 19.58 4.93 -1.70
N ALA A 134 18.41 4.27 -1.63
CA ALA A 134 17.31 4.70 -0.78
C ALA A 134 17.73 4.72 0.71
N TRP A 135 18.39 3.67 1.19
CA TRP A 135 18.90 3.60 2.56
C TRP A 135 20.02 4.61 2.80
N ALA A 136 20.97 4.74 1.86
CA ALA A 136 22.06 5.68 1.97
C ALA A 136 21.57 7.13 2.18
N ALA A 137 20.49 7.53 1.49
CA ALA A 137 19.83 8.82 1.70
C ALA A 137 19.01 8.85 3.01
N ALA A 138 18.19 7.84 3.24
CA ALA A 138 17.25 7.76 4.36
C ALA A 138 17.94 7.84 5.72
N LYS A 139 19.03 7.10 5.93
CA LYS A 139 19.76 7.07 7.21
C LYS A 139 20.41 8.41 7.58
N LEU A 140 20.56 9.32 6.60
CA LEU A 140 21.08 10.67 6.81
C LEU A 140 19.96 11.72 6.87
N GLY A 141 18.68 11.32 6.80
CA GLY A 141 17.56 12.25 6.75
C GLY A 141 17.55 13.10 5.48
N ARG A 142 18.02 12.55 4.34
CA ARG A 142 18.21 13.29 3.08
C ARG A 142 17.27 12.80 1.99
N PHE A 143 16.96 13.70 1.06
CA PHE A 143 16.14 13.41 -0.10
C PHE A 143 16.51 14.34 -1.26
N ASP A 144 16.49 13.79 -2.48
CA ASP A 144 16.52 14.54 -3.73
C ASP A 144 15.75 13.74 -4.80
N GLN A 145 15.45 14.33 -5.96
CA GLN A 145 14.87 13.56 -7.05
C GLN A 145 15.88 12.55 -7.62
N PRO A 146 15.44 11.33 -7.97
CA PRO A 146 16.29 10.37 -8.67
C PRO A 146 16.84 10.94 -9.98
N ALA A 147 18.12 10.66 -10.25
CA ALA A 147 18.75 11.09 -11.49
C ALA A 147 18.23 10.31 -12.69
N GLN A 148 18.11 10.98 -13.84
CA GLN A 148 17.73 10.34 -15.10
C GLN A 148 18.87 9.55 -15.76
N ASP A 149 20.13 9.90 -15.47
CA ASP A 149 21.29 9.17 -16.01
C ASP A 149 21.39 7.78 -15.38
N PRO A 150 21.20 6.69 -16.14
CA PRO A 150 21.23 5.34 -15.60
C PRO A 150 22.59 4.96 -15.02
N ARG A 151 23.68 5.65 -15.38
CA ARG A 151 25.01 5.38 -14.83
C ARG A 151 25.18 5.90 -13.40
N SER A 152 24.33 6.83 -12.97
CA SER A 152 24.38 7.40 -11.62
C SER A 152 23.73 6.47 -10.60
N VAL A 153 24.35 6.31 -9.42
CA VAL A 153 23.71 5.60 -8.29
C VAL A 153 22.41 6.29 -7.83
N LEU A 154 22.27 7.60 -8.10
CA LEU A 154 21.04 8.35 -7.83
C LEU A 154 19.85 7.89 -8.69
N SER A 155 20.08 7.09 -9.74
CA SER A 155 19.03 6.55 -10.59
C SER A 155 18.45 5.21 -10.09
N THR A 156 18.99 4.65 -9.01
CA THR A 156 18.63 3.28 -8.55
C THR A 156 17.61 3.24 -7.42
N PHE A 157 17.14 4.39 -6.95
CA PHE A 157 16.07 4.45 -5.95
C PHE A 157 14.80 5.07 -6.53
N LEU A 158 13.68 4.69 -5.92
CA LEU A 158 12.36 5.23 -6.20
C LEU A 158 11.83 5.90 -4.93
N TYR A 159 10.71 6.60 -5.06
CA TYR A 159 10.05 7.22 -3.93
C TYR A 159 8.54 7.25 -4.12
N ALA A 160 7.86 7.45 -2.99
CA ALA A 160 6.42 7.67 -2.86
C ALA A 160 6.21 8.79 -1.82
N TYR A 161 5.03 8.82 -1.20
CA TYR A 161 4.65 9.91 -0.31
C TYR A 161 4.04 9.44 1.00
N HIS A 162 4.20 10.27 2.01
CA HIS A 162 3.29 10.36 3.14
C HIS A 162 2.37 11.57 2.92
N PHE A 163 1.07 11.48 3.17
CA PHE A 163 0.16 12.63 3.07
C PHE A 163 -1.12 12.47 3.88
N GLU A 164 -1.89 13.56 4.03
CA GLU A 164 -3.24 13.50 4.58
C GLU A 164 -4.27 13.03 3.56
N ALA A 165 -4.80 11.82 3.75
CA ALA A 165 -5.76 11.21 2.86
C ALA A 165 -7.06 12.03 2.68
N THR A 166 -7.51 12.72 3.73
CA THR A 166 -8.68 13.60 3.69
C THR A 166 -8.44 14.82 2.79
N LEU A 167 -7.25 15.41 2.84
CA LEU A 167 -6.86 16.53 1.98
C LEU A 167 -6.67 16.06 0.53
N TYR A 168 -6.12 14.87 0.32
CA TYR A 168 -5.99 14.28 -1.00
C TYR A 168 -7.36 13.98 -1.63
N ALA A 169 -8.30 13.42 -0.86
CA ALA A 169 -9.67 13.22 -1.30
C ALA A 169 -10.35 14.54 -1.68
N ARG A 170 -10.14 15.62 -0.90
CA ARG A 170 -10.64 16.97 -1.24
C ARG A 170 -10.02 17.52 -2.52
N LEU A 171 -8.71 17.38 -2.71
CA LEU A 171 -8.04 17.77 -3.96
C LEU A 171 -8.64 17.04 -5.17
N LEU A 172 -8.87 15.73 -5.06
CA LEU A 172 -9.45 14.92 -6.12
C LEU A 172 -10.93 15.21 -6.36
N ARG A 173 -11.66 15.60 -5.31
CA ARG A 173 -13.02 16.11 -5.42
C ARG A 173 -13.08 17.35 -6.30
N GLU A 174 -12.27 18.36 -6.01
CA GLU A 174 -12.20 19.58 -6.83
C GLU A 174 -11.85 19.26 -8.29
N PHE A 175 -10.90 18.34 -8.50
CA PHE A 175 -10.51 17.89 -9.83
C PHE A 175 -11.68 17.25 -10.60
N ALA A 176 -12.47 16.41 -9.93
CA ALA A 176 -13.56 15.64 -10.53
C ALA A 176 -14.82 16.49 -10.74
N GLU A 177 -15.18 17.37 -9.79
CA GLU A 177 -16.28 18.32 -9.92
C GLU A 177 -16.03 19.30 -11.09
N ALA A 178 -14.78 19.75 -11.29
CA ALA A 178 -14.39 20.54 -12.46
C ALA A 178 -14.52 19.79 -13.80
N ARG A 179 -14.76 18.47 -13.77
CA ARG A 179 -15.01 17.59 -14.92
C ARG A 179 -16.43 17.01 -14.91
N ASN A 180 -17.37 17.76 -14.32
CA ASN A 180 -18.80 17.46 -14.31
C ASN A 180 -19.21 16.21 -13.52
N VAL A 181 -18.37 15.71 -12.59
CA VAL A 181 -18.85 14.74 -11.60
C VAL A 181 -19.83 15.43 -10.67
N THR A 182 -21.00 14.84 -10.50
CA THR A 182 -22.03 15.36 -9.58
C THR A 182 -21.84 14.76 -8.20
N ARG A 183 -21.59 15.59 -7.20
CA ARG A 183 -21.67 15.17 -5.79
C ARG A 183 -23.11 15.22 -5.31
N VAL A 184 -23.56 14.15 -4.67
CA VAL A 184 -24.81 14.10 -3.92
C VAL A 184 -24.47 13.81 -2.47
N GLU A 185 -24.70 14.80 -1.62
CA GLU A 185 -24.65 14.61 -0.17
C GLU A 185 -25.93 13.90 0.28
N GLY A 186 -25.78 12.87 1.11
CA GLY A 186 -26.90 12.21 1.78
C GLY A 186 -26.60 10.78 2.21
N LYS A 187 -27.40 10.27 3.15
CA LYS A 187 -27.26 8.90 3.65
C LYS A 187 -28.15 7.96 2.85
N ILE A 188 -27.57 6.86 2.36
CA ILE A 188 -28.32 5.83 1.65
C ILE A 188 -29.09 4.97 2.67
N LEU A 189 -30.43 4.97 2.57
CA LEU A 189 -31.32 4.13 3.37
C LEU A 189 -31.60 2.78 2.72
N GLY A 190 -31.67 2.74 1.38
CA GLY A 190 -32.06 1.54 0.66
C GLY A 190 -31.38 1.44 -0.70
N VAL A 191 -31.21 0.19 -1.14
CA VAL A 191 -30.69 -0.18 -2.46
C VAL A 191 -31.75 -1.05 -3.10
N GLU A 192 -32.18 -0.68 -4.31
CA GLU A 192 -33.22 -1.42 -5.03
C GLU A 192 -32.60 -2.19 -6.20
N GLN A 193 -32.98 -3.46 -6.31
CA GLN A 193 -32.49 -4.37 -7.32
C GLN A 193 -33.59 -4.74 -8.32
N HIS A 194 -33.20 -4.89 -9.58
CA HIS A 194 -34.09 -5.43 -10.60
C HIS A 194 -34.54 -6.86 -10.22
N PRO A 195 -35.84 -7.18 -10.25
CA PRO A 195 -36.37 -8.43 -9.69
C PRO A 195 -35.89 -9.70 -10.38
N HIS A 196 -35.53 -9.65 -11.67
CA HIS A 196 -35.06 -10.83 -12.42
C HIS A 196 -33.53 -10.94 -12.53
N SER A 197 -32.83 -9.91 -13.04
CA SER A 197 -31.37 -9.93 -13.14
C SER A 197 -30.65 -9.80 -11.79
N GLY A 198 -31.30 -9.21 -10.77
CA GLY A 198 -30.68 -8.87 -9.49
C GLY A 198 -29.67 -7.73 -9.57
N PHE A 199 -29.62 -7.00 -10.68
CA PHE A 199 -28.76 -5.82 -10.84
C PHE A 199 -29.21 -4.70 -9.90
N VAL A 200 -28.29 -3.90 -9.40
CA VAL A 200 -28.63 -2.68 -8.67
C VAL A 200 -29.16 -1.65 -9.68
N GLU A 201 -30.29 -1.02 -9.41
CA GLU A 201 -30.87 0.00 -10.31
C GLU A 201 -30.84 1.39 -9.72
N ARG A 202 -31.09 1.50 -8.41
CA ARG A 202 -31.24 2.80 -7.74
C ARG A 202 -30.92 2.77 -6.26
N LEU A 203 -30.46 3.91 -5.76
CA LEU A 203 -30.24 4.21 -4.36
C LEU A 203 -31.35 5.14 -3.86
N ARG A 204 -31.86 4.85 -2.66
CA ARG A 204 -32.81 5.72 -1.96
C ARG A 204 -32.09 6.42 -0.81
N LEU A 205 -32.07 7.75 -0.85
CA LEU A 205 -31.52 8.59 0.20
C LEU A 205 -32.54 8.80 1.33
N ASP A 206 -32.05 9.27 2.47
CA ASP A 206 -32.85 9.53 3.67
C ASP A 206 -33.83 10.68 3.54
N ASP A 207 -33.54 11.65 2.68
CA ASP A 207 -34.46 12.72 2.31
C ASP A 207 -35.46 12.34 1.19
N GLY A 208 -35.46 11.08 0.76
CA GLY A 208 -36.38 10.56 -0.25
C GLY A 208 -35.93 10.73 -1.70
N ARG A 209 -34.81 11.43 -1.97
CA ARG A 209 -34.21 11.46 -3.31
C ARG A 209 -33.81 10.06 -3.76
N VAL A 210 -33.86 9.86 -5.08
CA VAL A 210 -33.47 8.61 -5.74
C VAL A 210 -32.34 8.90 -6.71
N VAL A 211 -31.29 8.07 -6.67
CA VAL A 211 -30.15 8.13 -7.59
C VAL A 211 -30.12 6.84 -8.41
N GLU A 212 -30.37 6.95 -9.71
CA GLU A 212 -30.37 5.83 -10.64
C GLU A 212 -29.02 5.66 -11.34
N GLY A 213 -28.65 4.42 -11.64
CA GLY A 213 -27.36 4.08 -12.26
C GLY A 213 -27.42 2.81 -13.09
N GLU A 214 -26.42 2.62 -13.93
CA GLU A 214 -26.26 1.41 -14.75
C GLU A 214 -25.04 0.61 -14.29
N LEU A 215 -23.93 1.30 -13.99
CA LEU A 215 -22.76 0.76 -13.32
C LEU A 215 -22.61 1.39 -11.95
N PHE A 216 -22.40 0.57 -10.92
CA PHE A 216 -22.20 1.02 -9.55
C PHE A 216 -20.81 0.68 -9.06
N ILE A 217 -20.12 1.65 -8.47
CA ILE A 217 -18.83 1.43 -7.81
C ILE A 217 -19.03 1.51 -6.30
N ASP A 218 -18.83 0.40 -5.60
CA ASP A 218 -18.92 0.35 -4.14
C ASP A 218 -17.61 0.84 -3.53
N CYS A 219 -17.62 2.05 -2.99
CA CYS A 219 -16.56 2.66 -2.19
C CYS A 219 -17.02 2.90 -0.73
N SER A 220 -18.04 2.16 -0.26
CA SER A 220 -18.76 2.43 1.00
C SER A 220 -17.99 2.03 2.27
N GLY A 221 -16.71 1.74 2.15
CA GLY A 221 -15.87 1.32 3.25
C GLY A 221 -16.07 -0.15 3.62
N LEU A 222 -15.67 -0.52 4.84
CA LEU A 222 -15.86 -1.87 5.41
C LEU A 222 -17.33 -2.31 5.46
N ARG A 223 -18.28 -1.36 5.39
CA ARG A 223 -19.71 -1.63 5.32
C ARG A 223 -20.07 -2.45 4.07
N ALA A 224 -19.36 -2.26 2.96
CA ALA A 224 -19.58 -2.97 1.69
C ALA A 224 -21.07 -3.03 1.32
N LEU A 225 -21.72 -1.87 1.31
CA LEU A 225 -23.16 -1.69 1.19
C LEU A 225 -23.74 -2.39 -0.04
N LEU A 226 -23.07 -2.27 -1.19
CA LEU A 226 -23.56 -2.87 -2.43
C LEU A 226 -23.03 -4.30 -2.57
N ILE A 227 -21.71 -4.48 -2.56
CA ILE A 227 -21.10 -5.76 -2.93
C ILE A 227 -21.41 -6.86 -1.90
N GLU A 228 -21.51 -6.52 -0.61
CA GLU A 228 -21.79 -7.47 0.45
C GLU A 228 -23.23 -7.36 0.94
N GLN A 229 -23.64 -6.21 1.51
CA GLN A 229 -24.95 -6.12 2.16
C GLN A 229 -26.11 -6.33 1.17
N THR A 230 -25.96 -5.86 -0.07
CA THR A 230 -26.98 -6.02 -1.12
C THR A 230 -26.78 -7.31 -1.92
N LEU A 231 -25.60 -7.50 -2.53
CA LEU A 231 -25.36 -8.62 -3.46
C LEU A 231 -24.91 -9.93 -2.80
N LYS A 232 -24.64 -9.95 -1.50
CA LYS A 232 -24.26 -11.16 -0.73
C LYS A 232 -23.07 -11.91 -1.34
N THR A 233 -22.07 -11.18 -1.82
CA THR A 233 -20.91 -11.76 -2.51
C THR A 233 -20.08 -12.68 -1.61
N GLY A 234 -20.05 -12.42 -0.32
CA GLY A 234 -19.29 -13.19 0.66
C GLY A 234 -17.86 -12.70 0.82
N PHE A 235 -17.25 -13.13 1.92
CA PHE A 235 -15.93 -12.72 2.38
C PHE A 235 -15.04 -13.92 2.68
N GLU A 236 -13.78 -13.85 2.24
CA GLU A 236 -12.69 -14.76 2.59
C GLU A 236 -11.97 -14.17 3.80
N ASP A 237 -12.12 -14.81 4.97
CA ASP A 237 -11.44 -14.41 6.20
C ASP A 237 -10.02 -15.00 6.22
N TRP A 238 -9.01 -14.15 6.46
CA TRP A 238 -7.59 -14.52 6.53
C TRP A 238 -6.99 -14.37 7.94
N SER A 239 -7.82 -14.26 8.97
CA SER A 239 -7.39 -14.05 10.36
C SER A 239 -6.50 -15.19 10.90
N ASN A 240 -6.54 -16.36 10.28
CA ASN A 240 -5.66 -17.49 10.59
C ASN A 240 -4.20 -17.27 10.16
N TRP A 241 -3.93 -16.33 9.25
CA TRP A 241 -2.59 -15.95 8.84
C TRP A 241 -2.20 -14.53 9.28
N LEU A 242 -3.19 -13.66 9.40
CA LEU A 242 -3.03 -12.25 9.77
C LEU A 242 -3.86 -11.98 11.03
N PRO A 243 -3.32 -12.28 12.23
CA PRO A 243 -4.08 -12.33 13.48
C PRO A 243 -4.48 -10.95 14.02
N CYS A 244 -3.84 -9.88 13.56
CA CYS A 244 -4.17 -8.51 13.94
C CYS A 244 -5.56 -8.11 13.44
N ASN A 245 -6.37 -7.53 14.31
CA ASN A 245 -7.78 -7.22 14.04
C ASN A 245 -8.25 -5.90 14.70
N ARG A 246 -7.31 -5.17 15.29
CA ARG A 246 -7.51 -3.86 15.90
C ARG A 246 -6.40 -2.92 15.47
N ALA A 247 -6.71 -1.64 15.48
CA ALA A 247 -5.71 -0.61 15.55
C ALA A 247 -6.17 0.51 16.48
N VAL A 248 -5.22 1.24 17.06
CA VAL A 248 -5.47 2.52 17.72
C VAL A 248 -4.52 3.53 17.12
N ALA A 249 -5.01 4.73 16.79
CA ALA A 249 -4.21 5.74 16.10
C ALA A 249 -4.29 7.09 16.78
N VAL A 250 -3.15 7.79 16.79
CA VAL A 250 -3.00 9.10 17.44
C VAL A 250 -1.93 9.94 16.74
N PRO A 251 -2.23 11.19 16.34
CA PRO A 251 -1.22 12.12 15.87
C PRO A 251 -0.39 12.67 17.05
N CYS A 252 0.88 12.97 16.79
CA CYS A 252 1.72 13.71 17.73
C CYS A 252 2.50 14.84 17.05
N GLU A 253 3.05 15.75 17.86
CA GLU A 253 3.96 16.81 17.41
C GLU A 253 5.17 16.21 16.66
N ASN A 254 5.64 16.95 15.66
CA ASN A 254 6.80 16.54 14.88
C ASN A 254 8.10 16.65 15.67
N THR A 255 8.96 15.64 15.51
CA THR A 255 10.33 15.63 16.06
C THR A 255 11.38 15.55 14.96
N GLU A 256 11.22 14.62 14.03
CA GLU A 256 12.13 14.37 12.92
C GLU A 256 11.33 14.06 11.65
N LEU A 257 11.75 14.64 10.53
CA LEU A 257 11.13 14.39 9.24
C LEU A 257 11.90 13.32 8.45
N ALA A 258 11.89 12.09 8.96
CA ALA A 258 12.51 10.96 8.29
C ALA A 258 11.85 10.69 6.92
N PRO A 259 12.61 10.49 5.82
CA PRO A 259 12.04 10.23 4.50
C PRO A 259 11.56 8.77 4.34
N TYR A 260 11.04 8.15 5.39
CA TYR A 260 10.58 6.76 5.40
C TYR A 260 9.53 6.53 6.48
N THR A 261 8.71 5.49 6.30
CA THR A 261 7.81 5.00 7.34
C THR A 261 8.59 4.11 8.31
N ARG A 262 8.32 4.17 9.61
CA ARG A 262 8.86 3.19 10.59
C ARG A 262 7.77 2.22 11.01
N SER A 263 8.08 0.93 11.00
CA SER A 263 7.27 -0.16 11.55
C SER A 263 8.03 -0.83 12.70
N THR A 264 7.50 -0.76 13.92
CA THR A 264 8.14 -1.32 15.13
C THR A 264 7.29 -2.42 15.71
N ALA A 265 7.81 -3.65 15.73
CA ALA A 265 7.14 -4.82 16.28
C ALA A 265 7.13 -4.83 17.82
N HIS A 266 5.92 -4.91 18.38
CA HIS A 266 5.67 -5.03 19.82
C HIS A 266 5.26 -6.47 20.17
N VAL A 267 4.91 -6.74 21.43
CA VAL A 267 4.57 -8.09 21.92
C VAL A 267 3.32 -8.72 21.30
N ALA A 268 2.40 -7.92 20.76
CA ALA A 268 1.10 -8.40 20.27
C ALA A 268 0.62 -7.63 19.02
N GLY A 269 1.56 -7.09 18.25
CA GLY A 269 1.28 -6.22 17.13
C GLY A 269 2.48 -5.40 16.73
N TRP A 270 2.25 -4.29 16.05
CA TRP A 270 3.29 -3.37 15.61
C TRP A 270 2.78 -1.94 15.49
N GLN A 271 3.70 -0.99 15.63
CA GLN A 271 3.41 0.44 15.58
C GLN A 271 3.97 1.06 14.31
N TRP A 272 3.14 1.88 13.64
CA TRP A 272 3.60 2.72 12.54
C TRP A 272 3.97 4.12 13.01
N ARG A 273 4.90 4.74 12.28
CA ARG A 273 5.24 6.17 12.36
C ARG A 273 5.34 6.76 10.95
N ILE A 274 4.51 7.76 10.67
CA ILE A 274 4.35 8.39 9.35
C ILE A 274 4.56 9.91 9.51
N PRO A 275 5.73 10.44 9.13
CA PRO A 275 6.01 11.86 9.24
C PRO A 275 5.27 12.65 8.15
N LEU A 276 4.49 13.65 8.55
CA LEU A 276 3.91 14.69 7.69
C LEU A 276 4.62 16.03 7.96
N GLN A 277 4.35 17.07 7.17
CA GLN A 277 5.06 18.36 7.34
C GLN A 277 4.82 19.02 8.71
N HIS A 278 3.63 18.85 9.30
CA HIS A 278 3.18 19.56 10.51
C HIS A 278 2.93 18.65 11.72
N ARG A 279 2.85 17.33 11.53
CA ARG A 279 2.64 16.34 12.59
C ARG A 279 3.15 14.97 12.18
N THR A 280 3.29 14.06 13.14
CA THR A 280 3.55 12.65 12.86
C THR A 280 2.29 11.84 13.13
N GLY A 281 1.87 11.03 12.14
CA GLY A 281 0.82 10.03 12.31
C GLY A 281 1.38 8.76 12.96
N ASN A 282 0.76 8.32 14.05
CA ASN A 282 1.15 7.10 14.74
C ASN A 282 -0.07 6.19 14.90
N GLY A 283 0.19 4.90 15.02
CA GLY A 283 -0.80 3.96 15.48
C GLY A 283 -0.22 2.59 15.73
N HIS A 284 -0.94 1.79 16.50
CA HIS A 284 -0.57 0.45 16.90
C HIS A 284 -1.61 -0.50 16.32
N VAL A 285 -1.20 -1.35 15.39
CA VAL A 285 -1.97 -2.49 14.89
C VAL A 285 -1.72 -3.66 15.82
N TYR A 286 -2.77 -4.29 16.34
CA TYR A 286 -2.63 -5.38 17.31
C TYR A 286 -3.76 -6.40 17.18
N SER A 287 -3.57 -7.54 17.83
CA SER A 287 -4.57 -8.60 17.89
C SER A 287 -5.24 -8.64 19.26
N SER A 288 -6.56 -8.49 19.27
CA SER A 288 -7.37 -8.54 20.50
C SER A 288 -7.33 -9.89 21.22
N ASN A 289 -6.77 -10.93 20.59
CA ASN A 289 -6.61 -12.25 21.19
C ASN A 289 -5.36 -12.34 22.08
N PHE A 290 -4.42 -11.38 21.97
CA PHE A 290 -3.12 -11.43 22.63
C PHE A 290 -2.82 -10.21 23.52
N ILE A 291 -3.58 -9.11 23.39
CA ILE A 291 -3.44 -7.90 24.21
C ILE A 291 -4.78 -7.17 24.33
N SER A 292 -5.01 -6.48 25.45
CA SER A 292 -6.20 -5.64 25.66
C SER A 292 -6.10 -4.29 24.92
N ASP A 293 -7.25 -3.66 24.66
CA ASP A 293 -7.32 -2.33 24.04
C ASP A 293 -6.60 -1.26 24.88
N ASP A 294 -6.70 -1.34 26.22
CA ASP A 294 -6.06 -0.42 27.16
C ASP A 294 -4.54 -0.55 27.15
N GLU A 295 -4.03 -1.79 27.20
CA GLU A 295 -2.58 -2.05 27.14
C GLU A 295 -1.99 -1.65 25.79
N ALA A 296 -2.67 -1.96 24.68
CA ALA A 296 -2.23 -1.58 23.34
C ALA A 296 -2.16 -0.06 23.17
N THR A 297 -3.16 0.66 23.70
CA THR A 297 -3.18 2.13 23.72
C THR A 297 -2.07 2.70 24.60
N ALA A 298 -1.82 2.10 25.76
CA ALA A 298 -0.73 2.52 26.64
C ALA A 298 0.65 2.29 26.00
N VAL A 299 0.85 1.18 25.25
CA VAL A 299 2.06 0.94 24.46
C VAL A 299 2.24 2.04 23.41
N LEU A 300 1.20 2.38 22.66
CA LEU A 300 1.27 3.44 21.65
C LEU A 300 1.68 4.79 22.26
N LEU A 301 0.98 5.21 23.31
CA LEU A 301 1.19 6.52 23.94
C LEU A 301 2.59 6.66 24.55
N ARG A 302 3.14 5.58 25.15
CA ARG A 302 4.51 5.60 25.68
C ARG A 302 5.60 5.69 24.61
N ASN A 303 5.28 5.34 23.36
CA ASN A 303 6.22 5.29 22.24
C ASN A 303 5.97 6.40 21.20
N LEU A 304 5.31 7.50 21.60
CA LEU A 304 5.23 8.70 20.77
C LEU A 304 6.49 9.55 20.96
N ASP A 305 7.13 9.99 19.87
CA ASP A 305 8.31 10.86 20.01
C ASP A 305 7.93 12.30 20.42
N GLY A 306 6.65 12.67 20.34
CA GLY A 306 6.16 14.01 20.64
C GLY A 306 4.83 13.96 21.39
N LYS A 307 4.38 15.13 21.87
CA LYS A 307 3.10 15.25 22.59
C LYS A 307 1.94 14.84 21.68
N ALA A 308 1.00 14.06 22.20
CA ALA A 308 -0.22 13.72 21.49
C ALA A 308 -1.04 14.98 21.14
N LEU A 309 -1.56 15.03 19.91
CA LEU A 309 -2.32 16.16 19.37
C LEU A 309 -3.83 15.91 19.35
N ALA A 310 -4.26 14.67 19.65
CA ALA A 310 -5.67 14.28 19.73
C ALA A 310 -5.80 13.05 20.64
N GLU A 311 -7.05 12.69 20.94
CA GLU A 311 -7.36 11.44 21.64
C GLU A 311 -7.09 10.20 20.74
N PRO A 312 -6.64 9.07 21.31
CA PRO A 312 -6.48 7.83 20.57
C PRO A 312 -7.81 7.35 19.96
N ARG A 313 -7.81 7.06 18.66
CA ARG A 313 -8.99 6.58 17.94
C ARG A 313 -8.89 5.06 17.72
N PRO A 314 -9.77 4.24 18.32
CA PRO A 314 -9.80 2.80 18.06
C PRO A 314 -10.43 2.49 16.70
N ILE A 315 -9.94 1.43 16.07
CA ILE A 315 -10.35 0.93 14.76
C ILE A 315 -10.45 -0.59 14.87
N ARG A 316 -11.52 -1.16 14.29
CA ARG A 316 -11.73 -2.60 14.19
C ARG A 316 -11.74 -3.00 12.73
N PHE A 317 -11.12 -4.13 12.42
CA PHE A 317 -11.10 -4.67 11.07
C PHE A 317 -10.95 -6.20 11.11
N THR A 318 -11.19 -6.81 9.97
CA THR A 318 -10.90 -8.23 9.71
C THR A 318 -10.03 -8.29 8.46
N ALA A 319 -8.90 -8.99 8.53
CA ALA A 319 -8.06 -9.21 7.37
C ALA A 319 -8.75 -10.20 6.41
N GLY A 320 -8.80 -9.86 5.12
CA GLY A 320 -9.49 -10.68 4.13
C GLY A 320 -9.93 -9.92 2.90
N CYS A 321 -10.58 -10.60 1.97
CA CYS A 321 -11.11 -10.00 0.75
C CYS A 321 -12.52 -10.50 0.41
N ARG A 322 -13.23 -9.79 -0.46
CA ARG A 322 -14.48 -10.30 -1.04
C ARG A 322 -14.16 -11.47 -1.98
N LYS A 323 -15.09 -12.42 -2.06
CA LYS A 323 -14.97 -13.55 -3.00
C LYS A 323 -14.98 -13.12 -4.46
N LEU A 324 -15.63 -11.99 -4.76
CA LEU A 324 -15.59 -11.31 -6.05
C LEU A 324 -15.45 -9.81 -5.79
N HIS A 325 -14.57 -9.15 -6.53
CA HIS A 325 -14.47 -7.70 -6.55
C HIS A 325 -15.44 -7.07 -7.56
N TRP A 326 -15.93 -7.85 -8.52
CA TRP A 326 -16.99 -7.47 -9.44
C TRP A 326 -18.11 -8.53 -9.40
N ASN A 327 -19.31 -8.12 -8.99
CA ASN A 327 -20.50 -8.96 -9.02
C ASN A 327 -21.66 -8.22 -9.67
N LYS A 328 -22.24 -8.79 -10.74
CA LYS A 328 -23.30 -8.16 -11.56
C LYS A 328 -22.84 -6.80 -12.09
N ASN A 329 -23.57 -5.73 -11.82
CA ASN A 329 -23.21 -4.36 -12.20
C ASN A 329 -22.58 -3.55 -11.07
N VAL A 330 -22.01 -4.23 -10.06
CA VAL A 330 -21.29 -3.61 -8.93
C VAL A 330 -19.83 -4.01 -8.95
N ILE A 331 -18.94 -3.02 -8.87
CA ILE A 331 -17.50 -3.20 -8.72
C ILE A 331 -17.07 -2.58 -7.39
N ALA A 332 -16.43 -3.35 -6.53
CA ALA A 332 -15.93 -2.90 -5.24
C ALA A 332 -14.50 -2.35 -5.35
N ILE A 333 -14.28 -1.15 -4.83
CA ILE A 333 -12.97 -0.47 -4.79
C ILE A 333 -12.70 0.07 -3.39
N GLY A 334 -11.52 -0.27 -2.85
CA GLY A 334 -11.09 0.11 -1.50
C GLY A 334 -11.58 -0.87 -0.45
N LEU A 335 -11.94 -0.39 0.74
CA LEU A 335 -12.29 -1.26 1.87
C LEU A 335 -13.54 -2.13 1.64
N SER A 336 -14.36 -1.81 0.64
CA SER A 336 -15.51 -2.62 0.24
C SER A 336 -15.08 -3.95 -0.41
N SER A 337 -13.93 -3.97 -1.12
CA SER A 337 -13.38 -5.17 -1.77
C SER A 337 -12.54 -6.04 -0.83
N GLY A 338 -12.05 -5.49 0.28
CA GLY A 338 -11.23 -6.21 1.24
C GLY A 338 -10.38 -5.29 2.10
N PHE A 339 -9.71 -5.86 3.09
CA PHE A 339 -8.76 -5.13 3.92
C PHE A 339 -7.55 -5.99 4.29
N LEU A 340 -6.38 -5.38 4.18
CA LEU A 340 -5.13 -5.85 4.72
C LEU A 340 -4.55 -4.72 5.58
N GLU A 341 -3.91 -5.08 6.68
CA GLU A 341 -3.24 -4.11 7.55
C GLU A 341 -2.19 -3.28 6.79
N PRO A 342 -1.95 -2.02 7.21
CA PRO A 342 -1.14 -1.07 6.44
C PRO A 342 0.38 -1.31 6.52
N LEU A 343 0.82 -2.55 6.80
CA LEU A 343 2.23 -2.89 7.04
C LEU A 343 3.15 -2.46 5.89
N GLU A 344 2.67 -2.64 4.66
CA GLU A 344 3.41 -2.32 3.43
C GLU A 344 2.74 -1.18 2.61
N SER A 345 1.91 -0.36 3.26
CA SER A 345 1.32 0.84 2.65
C SER A 345 0.50 0.57 1.37
N THR A 346 -0.26 -0.53 1.34
CA THR A 346 -0.94 -1.04 0.14
C THR A 346 -2.38 -0.59 -0.03
N SER A 347 -3.02 0.05 0.96
CA SER A 347 -4.44 0.39 0.89
C SER A 347 -4.78 1.33 -0.28
N ILE A 348 -4.03 2.43 -0.44
CA ILE A 348 -4.18 3.34 -1.59
C ILE A 348 -3.80 2.65 -2.88
N HIS A 349 -2.75 1.82 -2.88
CA HIS A 349 -2.36 1.07 -4.07
C HIS A 349 -3.49 0.16 -4.58
N LEU A 350 -4.17 -0.58 -3.69
CA LEU A 350 -5.29 -1.44 -4.06
C LEU A 350 -6.47 -0.64 -4.65
N ILE A 351 -6.70 0.59 -4.20
CA ILE A 351 -7.66 1.50 -4.84
C ILE A 351 -7.23 1.79 -6.29
N GLN A 352 -5.97 2.19 -6.49
CA GLN A 352 -5.43 2.49 -7.83
C GLN A 352 -5.50 1.29 -8.75
N ALA A 353 -5.11 0.12 -8.24
CA ALA A 353 -5.09 -1.10 -9.01
C ALA A 353 -6.52 -1.54 -9.37
N GLY A 354 -7.50 -1.37 -8.47
CA GLY A 354 -8.91 -1.56 -8.75
C GLY A 354 -9.43 -0.63 -9.85
N ILE A 355 -9.06 0.65 -9.80
CA ILE A 355 -9.41 1.65 -10.83
C ILE A 355 -8.78 1.29 -12.17
N SER A 356 -7.48 0.96 -12.21
CA SER A 356 -6.80 0.56 -13.45
C SER A 356 -7.45 -0.67 -14.08
N LYS A 357 -7.83 -1.66 -13.26
CA LYS A 357 -8.58 -2.83 -13.73
C LYS A 357 -9.97 -2.46 -14.24
N LEU A 358 -10.68 -1.57 -13.54
CA LEU A 358 -11.98 -1.07 -13.99
C LEU A 358 -11.87 -0.41 -15.37
N LEU A 359 -10.85 0.42 -15.61
CA LEU A 359 -10.64 1.07 -16.89
C LEU A 359 -10.21 0.07 -17.99
N ALA A 360 -9.38 -0.92 -17.64
CA ALA A 360 -8.93 -1.95 -18.60
C ALA A 360 -10.04 -2.92 -19.00
N TYR A 361 -10.97 -3.22 -18.09
CA TYR A 361 -12.09 -4.14 -18.28
C TYR A 361 -13.44 -3.40 -18.27
N PHE A 362 -13.46 -2.14 -18.73
CA PHE A 362 -14.64 -1.30 -18.62
C PHE A 362 -15.86 -1.94 -19.33
N PRO A 363 -17.02 -2.07 -18.66
CA PRO A 363 -18.15 -2.81 -19.21
C PRO A 363 -19.01 -1.99 -20.17
N ASP A 364 -19.81 -2.71 -20.93
CA ASP A 364 -21.05 -2.22 -21.51
C ASP A 364 -22.26 -2.72 -20.69
N ARG A 365 -23.48 -2.41 -21.11
CA ARG A 365 -24.72 -2.77 -20.41
C ARG A 365 -25.03 -4.27 -20.40
N ASP A 366 -24.30 -5.09 -21.18
CA ASP A 366 -24.47 -6.54 -21.20
C ASP A 366 -23.71 -7.20 -20.03
N PHE A 367 -22.70 -6.53 -19.46
CA PHE A 367 -21.86 -7.05 -18.37
C PHE A 367 -21.34 -8.46 -18.65
N ASP A 368 -20.64 -8.63 -19.78
CA ASP A 368 -20.18 -9.93 -20.26
C ASP A 368 -19.50 -10.76 -19.13
N PRO A 369 -19.98 -11.98 -18.84
CA PRO A 369 -19.38 -12.89 -17.86
C PRO A 369 -17.92 -13.24 -18.15
N LEU A 370 -17.44 -13.17 -19.39
CA LEU A 370 -16.03 -13.37 -19.73
C LEU A 370 -15.16 -12.25 -19.15
N VAL A 371 -15.57 -11.01 -19.36
CA VAL A 371 -14.86 -9.81 -18.85
C VAL A 371 -14.89 -9.80 -17.32
N THR A 372 -16.07 -10.05 -16.74
CA THR A 372 -16.25 -10.07 -15.28
C THR A 372 -15.41 -11.17 -14.60
N ARG A 373 -15.30 -12.35 -15.22
CA ARG A 373 -14.46 -13.44 -14.68
C ARG A 373 -12.98 -13.09 -14.71
N GLU A 374 -12.49 -12.50 -15.79
CA GLU A 374 -11.07 -12.15 -15.89
C GLU A 374 -10.71 -11.00 -14.94
N PHE A 375 -11.56 -9.98 -14.81
CA PHE A 375 -11.38 -8.94 -13.79
C PHE A 375 -11.21 -9.54 -12.40
N ASN A 376 -12.11 -10.46 -12.01
CA ASN A 376 -12.06 -11.09 -10.69
C ASN A 376 -10.81 -11.95 -10.52
N ARG A 377 -10.41 -12.74 -11.54
CA ARG A 377 -9.18 -13.55 -11.49
C ARG A 377 -7.95 -12.69 -11.20
N VAL A 378 -7.80 -11.59 -11.94
CA VAL A 378 -6.65 -10.68 -11.79
C VAL A 378 -6.70 -9.93 -10.47
N ALA A 379 -7.89 -9.44 -10.05
CA ALA A 379 -8.04 -8.71 -8.81
C ALA A 379 -7.78 -9.56 -7.56
N LEU A 380 -8.25 -10.82 -7.57
CA LEU A 380 -8.01 -11.77 -6.48
C LEU A 380 -6.53 -12.18 -6.42
N ALA A 381 -5.92 -12.50 -7.56
CA ALA A 381 -4.50 -12.87 -7.60
C ALA A 381 -3.60 -11.76 -7.01
N GLU A 382 -3.86 -10.50 -7.34
CA GLU A 382 -3.09 -9.36 -6.82
C GLU A 382 -3.20 -9.22 -5.30
N VAL A 383 -4.42 -9.28 -4.73
CA VAL A 383 -4.60 -9.15 -3.28
C VAL A 383 -4.02 -10.36 -2.52
N GLU A 384 -4.06 -11.55 -3.10
CA GLU A 384 -3.39 -12.74 -2.55
C GLU A 384 -1.87 -12.61 -2.56
N ARG A 385 -1.26 -12.02 -3.61
CA ARG A 385 0.18 -11.77 -3.63
C ARG A 385 0.61 -10.76 -2.56
N ILE A 386 -0.19 -9.72 -2.33
CA ILE A 386 0.05 -8.77 -1.23
C ILE A 386 -0.12 -9.47 0.13
N ARG A 387 -1.18 -10.28 0.30
CA ARG A 387 -1.40 -11.08 1.51
C ARG A 387 -0.17 -11.94 1.82
N ASP A 388 0.33 -12.71 0.86
CA ASP A 388 1.49 -13.58 1.03
C ASP A 388 2.73 -12.79 1.49
N PHE A 389 2.93 -11.59 0.94
CA PHE A 389 4.05 -10.72 1.34
C PHE A 389 3.89 -10.15 2.76
N ILE A 390 2.66 -9.85 3.22
CA ILE A 390 2.42 -9.43 4.61
C ILE A 390 2.61 -10.62 5.56
N ILE A 391 2.11 -11.81 5.22
CA ILE A 391 2.29 -13.03 6.01
C ILE A 391 3.78 -13.32 6.22
N LEU A 392 4.61 -13.12 5.19
CA LEU A 392 6.06 -13.29 5.25
C LEU A 392 6.69 -12.57 6.46
N HIS A 393 6.25 -11.35 6.76
CA HIS A 393 6.76 -10.53 7.85
C HIS A 393 6.46 -11.14 9.21
N TYR A 394 5.26 -11.69 9.39
CA TYR A 394 4.90 -12.39 10.62
C TYR A 394 5.60 -13.74 10.75
N HIS A 395 5.70 -14.48 9.66
CA HIS A 395 6.12 -15.88 9.68
C HIS A 395 7.64 -16.06 9.79
N LEU A 396 8.44 -15.20 9.16
CA LEU A 396 9.91 -15.30 9.21
C LEU A 396 10.53 -14.79 10.52
N THR A 397 9.72 -14.43 11.52
CA THR A 397 10.26 -13.94 12.78
C THR A 397 11.08 -15.02 13.51
N GLY A 398 12.18 -14.63 14.13
CA GLY A 398 12.93 -15.43 15.10
C GLY A 398 12.52 -15.16 16.55
N ARG A 399 11.41 -14.44 16.77
CA ARG A 399 10.92 -14.05 18.09
C ARG A 399 10.11 -15.16 18.75
N ASP A 400 10.41 -15.42 20.01
CA ASP A 400 9.71 -16.36 20.88
C ASP A 400 9.27 -15.73 22.22
N ASP A 401 9.47 -14.41 22.36
CA ASP A 401 9.26 -13.62 23.57
C ASP A 401 7.78 -13.39 23.91
N SER A 402 6.86 -13.68 22.97
CA SER A 402 5.43 -13.49 23.17
C SER A 402 4.60 -14.55 22.43
N GLU A 403 3.35 -14.73 22.86
CA GLU A 403 2.47 -15.74 22.27
C GLU A 403 2.09 -15.44 20.82
N LEU A 404 1.91 -14.16 20.44
CA LEU A 404 1.67 -13.79 19.05
C LEU A 404 2.81 -14.26 18.14
N TRP A 405 4.06 -13.96 18.52
CA TRP A 405 5.22 -14.30 17.70
C TRP A 405 5.46 -15.81 17.65
N ARG A 406 5.25 -16.53 18.76
CA ARG A 406 5.25 -18.01 18.76
C ARG A 406 4.20 -18.58 17.82
N TYR A 407 2.98 -18.03 17.84
CA TYR A 407 1.92 -18.42 16.92
C TYR A 407 2.32 -18.17 15.46
N CYS A 408 2.74 -16.95 15.12
CA CYS A 408 3.10 -16.58 13.75
C CYS A 408 4.29 -17.37 13.18
N ALA A 409 5.30 -17.67 14.00
CA ALA A 409 6.44 -18.48 13.57
C ALA A 409 6.06 -19.95 13.27
N ASN A 410 4.99 -20.47 13.90
CA ASN A 410 4.57 -21.86 13.79
C ASN A 410 3.28 -22.08 12.97
N MET A 411 2.59 -21.02 12.55
CA MET A 411 1.38 -21.14 11.74
C MET A 411 1.72 -21.71 10.35
N SER A 412 0.81 -22.49 9.78
CA SER A 412 0.92 -22.84 8.36
C SER A 412 0.70 -21.59 7.50
N VAL A 413 1.37 -21.53 6.36
CA VAL A 413 1.23 -20.45 5.39
C VAL A 413 0.68 -20.98 4.06
N PRO A 414 0.14 -20.13 3.18
CA PRO A 414 -0.24 -20.55 1.83
C PRO A 414 0.91 -21.24 1.10
N GLU A 415 0.60 -22.29 0.32
CA GLU A 415 1.60 -23.06 -0.42
C GLU A 415 2.44 -22.17 -1.36
N SER A 416 1.80 -21.18 -1.99
CA SER A 416 2.45 -20.16 -2.83
C SER A 416 3.56 -19.41 -2.09
N LEU A 417 3.33 -19.07 -0.82
CA LEU A 417 4.30 -18.39 0.02
C LEU A 417 5.40 -19.34 0.49
N GLN A 418 5.03 -20.53 0.98
CA GLN A 418 6.00 -21.53 1.42
C GLN A 418 7.01 -21.86 0.30
N TYR A 419 6.51 -22.01 -0.94
CA TYR A 419 7.35 -22.26 -2.11
C TYR A 419 8.39 -21.16 -2.34
N LYS A 420 8.01 -19.88 -2.23
CA LYS A 420 8.94 -18.75 -2.34
C LYS A 420 9.96 -18.73 -1.20
N ILE A 421 9.52 -18.98 0.05
CA ILE A 421 10.39 -19.06 1.23
C ILE A 421 11.45 -20.15 1.05
N ASP A 422 11.04 -21.34 0.60
CA ASP A 422 11.94 -22.48 0.43
C ASP A 422 12.96 -22.21 -0.67
N HIS A 423 12.56 -21.67 -1.82
CA HIS A 423 13.50 -21.32 -2.89
C HIS A 423 14.55 -20.31 -2.45
N PHE A 424 14.14 -19.30 -1.67
CA PHE A 424 15.08 -18.36 -1.10
C PHE A 424 16.00 -19.04 -0.07
N ARG A 425 15.45 -19.82 0.85
CA ARG A 425 16.22 -20.48 1.91
C ARG A 425 17.24 -21.48 1.36
N HIS A 426 16.93 -22.19 0.28
CA HIS A 426 17.85 -23.19 -0.27
C HIS A 426 18.97 -22.57 -1.11
N TYR A 427 18.66 -21.61 -2.00
CA TYR A 427 19.61 -21.10 -3.02
C TYR A 427 19.67 -19.58 -3.14
N GLY A 428 18.95 -18.82 -2.31
CA GLY A 428 18.85 -17.36 -2.39
C GLY A 428 18.07 -16.87 -3.61
N ARG A 429 17.26 -17.76 -4.21
CA ARG A 429 16.48 -17.46 -5.42
C ARG A 429 15.22 -16.70 -5.06
N ILE A 430 14.95 -15.66 -5.83
CA ILE A 430 13.74 -14.86 -5.69
C ILE A 430 12.88 -15.13 -6.93
N LEU A 431 11.72 -15.72 -6.70
CA LEU A 431 10.82 -16.12 -7.78
C LEU A 431 9.81 -15.01 -8.07
N PRO A 432 9.74 -14.52 -9.32
CA PRO A 432 8.65 -13.62 -9.71
C PRO A 432 7.33 -14.39 -9.77
N GLY A 433 6.25 -13.75 -9.35
CA GLY A 433 4.87 -14.22 -9.48
C GLY A 433 4.05 -13.32 -10.41
N GLU A 434 3.00 -13.89 -10.99
CA GLU A 434 1.97 -13.11 -11.70
C GLU A 434 1.32 -12.12 -10.73
N MET A 435 1.13 -10.87 -11.17
CA MET A 435 0.55 -9.77 -10.36
C MET A 435 1.33 -9.45 -9.06
N ASP A 436 2.63 -9.78 -8.97
CA ASP A 436 3.46 -9.35 -7.85
C ASP A 436 3.64 -7.82 -7.84
N VAL A 437 3.09 -7.18 -6.80
CA VAL A 437 3.31 -5.76 -6.52
C VAL A 437 4.72 -5.51 -5.98
N PHE A 438 5.24 -6.46 -5.20
CA PHE A 438 6.56 -6.41 -4.58
C PHE A 438 7.59 -7.13 -5.45
N GLY A 439 8.52 -6.35 -6.00
CA GLY A 439 9.58 -6.86 -6.87
C GLY A 439 10.71 -7.56 -6.12
N PRO A 440 11.75 -8.05 -6.84
CA PRO A 440 12.81 -8.85 -6.23
C PRO A 440 13.53 -8.18 -5.06
N SER A 441 13.77 -6.88 -5.11
CA SER A 441 14.44 -6.15 -4.03
C SER A 441 13.62 -6.11 -2.73
N SER A 442 12.29 -6.10 -2.82
CA SER A 442 11.39 -6.18 -1.67
C SER A 442 11.49 -7.53 -0.97
N TRP A 443 11.38 -8.63 -1.72
CA TRP A 443 11.55 -9.99 -1.19
C TRP A 443 12.94 -10.20 -0.58
N LEU A 444 13.99 -9.71 -1.24
CA LEU A 444 15.35 -9.78 -0.70
C LEU A 444 15.48 -9.06 0.65
N ALA A 445 14.95 -7.83 0.74
CA ALA A 445 15.02 -7.02 1.95
C ALA A 445 14.38 -7.74 3.15
N VAL A 446 13.17 -8.29 2.96
CA VAL A 446 12.43 -8.94 4.05
C VAL A 446 13.06 -10.28 4.42
N HIS A 447 13.47 -11.10 3.44
CA HIS A 447 14.12 -12.38 3.76
C HIS A 447 15.41 -12.18 4.56
N ILE A 448 16.32 -11.32 4.09
CA ILE A 448 17.59 -11.07 4.79
C ILE A 448 17.35 -10.32 6.11
N GLY A 449 16.52 -9.28 6.09
CA GLY A 449 16.18 -8.46 7.25
C GLY A 449 15.47 -9.20 8.37
N GLN A 450 14.76 -10.28 8.03
CA GLN A 450 14.16 -11.20 8.98
C GLN A 450 14.91 -12.54 9.10
N MET A 451 16.21 -12.51 8.84
CA MET A 451 17.14 -13.60 9.18
C MET A 451 16.88 -14.94 8.46
N ASN A 452 16.11 -14.96 7.38
CA ASN A 452 15.97 -16.13 6.52
C ASN A 452 17.18 -16.24 5.58
N TRP A 453 18.34 -16.62 6.13
CA TRP A 453 19.59 -16.71 5.37
C TRP A 453 19.59 -17.89 4.38
N PRO A 454 20.01 -17.69 3.12
CA PRO A 454 20.17 -18.79 2.19
C PRO A 454 21.25 -19.77 2.64
N GLN A 455 21.01 -21.07 2.51
CA GLN A 455 21.97 -22.12 2.81
C GLN A 455 23.04 -22.26 1.75
N ARG A 456 22.73 -21.87 0.51
CA ARG A 456 23.63 -21.91 -0.65
C ARG A 456 23.42 -20.67 -1.52
N ASN A 457 24.45 -20.34 -2.29
CA ASN A 457 24.36 -19.35 -3.36
C ASN A 457 23.83 -20.00 -4.65
N ASP A 458 23.54 -19.18 -5.65
CA ASP A 458 23.31 -19.67 -7.02
C ASP A 458 24.53 -20.48 -7.49
N PRO A 459 24.36 -21.74 -7.94
CA PRO A 459 25.47 -22.57 -8.40
C PRO A 459 26.30 -21.96 -9.54
N LEU A 460 25.69 -21.08 -10.35
CA LEU A 460 26.38 -20.40 -11.44
C LEU A 460 27.49 -19.48 -10.92
N LEU A 461 27.40 -19.02 -9.66
CA LEU A 461 28.41 -18.17 -9.01
C LEU A 461 29.81 -18.79 -9.06
N GLY A 462 29.92 -20.12 -8.90
CA GLY A 462 31.21 -20.83 -8.94
C GLY A 462 31.90 -20.80 -10.31
N TYR A 463 31.18 -20.43 -11.38
CA TYR A 463 31.69 -20.30 -12.73
C TYR A 463 31.89 -18.83 -13.16
N ARG A 464 31.62 -17.88 -12.26
CA ARG A 464 31.85 -16.45 -12.53
C ARG A 464 33.26 -16.07 -12.09
N ASN A 465 33.96 -15.31 -12.92
CA ASN A 465 35.27 -14.73 -12.59
C ASN A 465 35.15 -13.21 -12.55
N PHE A 466 34.40 -12.70 -11.58
CA PHE A 466 34.13 -11.26 -11.42
C PHE A 466 34.64 -10.79 -10.04
N ASN A 467 35.29 -9.63 -9.97
CA ASN A 467 35.74 -9.05 -8.70
C ASN A 467 34.56 -8.41 -7.95
N ALA A 468 33.71 -9.25 -7.37
CA ALA A 468 32.51 -8.83 -6.66
C ALA A 468 32.81 -7.96 -5.44
N THR A 469 33.83 -8.29 -4.66
CA THR A 469 34.20 -7.52 -3.46
C THR A 469 34.58 -6.09 -3.80
N GLY A 470 35.46 -5.90 -4.81
CA GLY A 470 35.84 -4.56 -5.25
C GLY A 470 34.67 -3.74 -5.81
N TYR A 471 33.77 -4.39 -6.57
CA TYR A 471 32.56 -3.74 -7.06
C TYR A 471 31.63 -3.31 -5.91
N LEU A 472 31.38 -4.19 -4.93
CA LEU A 472 30.53 -3.89 -3.77
C LEU A 472 31.11 -2.72 -2.97
N GLU A 473 32.42 -2.71 -2.72
CA GLU A 473 33.08 -1.61 -2.02
C GLU A 473 32.91 -0.27 -2.76
N GLN A 474 33.14 -0.25 -4.07
CA GLN A 474 32.97 0.93 -4.90
C GLN A 474 31.50 1.41 -4.93
N LEU A 475 30.55 0.48 -5.01
CA LEU A 475 29.13 0.76 -5.02
C LEU A 475 28.71 1.46 -3.71
N ARG A 476 29.07 0.86 -2.57
CA ARG A 476 28.80 1.41 -1.23
C ARG A 476 29.41 2.80 -1.05
N ALA A 477 30.67 2.97 -1.44
CA ALA A 477 31.35 4.27 -1.36
C ALA A 477 30.66 5.33 -2.24
N SER A 478 30.25 4.96 -3.45
CA SER A 478 29.57 5.85 -4.38
C SER A 478 28.20 6.30 -3.84
N MET A 479 27.41 5.38 -3.28
CA MET A 479 26.12 5.69 -2.65
C MET A 479 26.27 6.58 -1.43
N ALA A 480 27.25 6.30 -0.55
CA ALA A 480 27.53 7.14 0.62
C ALA A 480 27.92 8.57 0.23
N ASN A 481 28.81 8.73 -0.76
CA ASN A 481 29.23 10.03 -1.26
C ASN A 481 28.08 10.80 -1.93
N ALA A 482 27.23 10.11 -2.70
CA ALA A 482 26.06 10.71 -3.34
C ALA A 482 25.05 11.20 -2.30
N ALA A 483 24.76 10.39 -1.28
CA ALA A 483 23.82 10.74 -0.21
C ALA A 483 24.27 11.98 0.57
N GLN A 484 25.57 12.12 0.88
CA GLN A 484 26.10 13.29 1.60
C GLN A 484 25.88 14.63 0.85
N ARG A 485 25.77 14.59 -0.48
CA ARG A 485 25.58 15.78 -1.33
C ARG A 485 24.12 16.17 -1.51
N MET A 486 23.17 15.29 -1.19
CA MET A 486 21.74 15.59 -1.24
C MET A 486 21.37 16.64 -0.17
N PRO A 487 20.36 17.48 -0.37
CA PRO A 487 19.82 18.28 0.72
C PRO A 487 19.19 17.39 1.80
N THR A 488 19.08 17.92 3.02
CA THR A 488 18.21 17.31 4.04
C THR A 488 16.77 17.29 3.54
N HIS A 489 15.99 16.28 3.94
CA HIS A 489 14.59 16.15 3.53
C HIS A 489 13.76 17.40 3.86
N GLN A 490 13.98 18.00 5.04
CA GLN A 490 13.36 19.26 5.44
C GLN A 490 13.70 20.41 4.47
N ALA A 491 14.99 20.63 4.19
CA ALA A 491 15.43 21.68 3.26
C ALA A 491 14.87 21.49 1.83
N TYR A 492 14.72 20.25 1.37
CA TYR A 492 14.08 19.97 0.08
C TYR A 492 12.60 20.40 0.10
N ILE A 493 11.86 20.03 1.15
CA ILE A 493 10.45 20.43 1.31
C ILE A 493 10.30 21.94 1.42
N ASP A 494 11.08 22.61 2.27
CA ASP A 494 11.03 24.07 2.43
C ASP A 494 11.24 24.81 1.11
N ARG A 495 12.08 24.26 0.21
CA ARG A 495 12.37 24.84 -1.09
C ARG A 495 11.29 24.59 -2.14
N HIS A 496 10.67 23.41 -2.14
CA HIS A 496 9.87 22.93 -3.27
C HIS A 496 8.38 22.81 -2.99
N CYS A 497 7.98 22.39 -1.79
CA CYS A 497 6.62 21.96 -1.52
C CYS A 497 6.14 22.19 -0.07
N LYS A 498 6.66 23.23 0.60
CA LYS A 498 6.22 23.62 1.93
C LYS A 498 4.73 23.91 1.99
N ALA A 499 4.01 23.19 2.84
CA ALA A 499 2.60 23.41 3.13
C ALA A 499 2.39 24.77 3.83
N GLY A 500 1.23 25.37 3.54
CA GLY A 500 0.84 26.71 4.01
C GLY A 500 0.21 26.72 5.39
#